data_AF-A0A2E0V7S5-F1
#
_entry.id   AF-A0A2E0V7S5-F1
#
_cell.length_a   1.000
_cell.length_b   1.000
_cell.length_c   1.000
_cell.angle_alpha   90.00
_cell.angle_beta   90.00
_cell.angle_gamma   90.00
#
_symmetry.space_group_name_H-M   'P 1'
#
loop_
_entity.id
_entity.type
_entity.pdbx_description
1 polymer ?
#
loop_
_entity_poly.entity_id
_entity_poly.type
_entity_poly.pdbx_seq_one_letter_code
_entity_poly.pdbx_strand_id
1 'polypeptide(L)'
;MSWLPIGSVFSSMSVPLAEGLEVLWGEGSPLLMGEVVLIGAVAYYLVAWLLVGRDRHKAAGGTKHEPPAGYSPAALRYLWSIEDCPVGYDDGTFTAAVVGLAGKGAVTIEQNDSTFLLHDRGLDAVELLPDEEIVYKALFHNPGRGSDAPRSSLNLRPSEHMTFLREVRAAEAGLRRQLAGQLKRGEGYRTHNRWWVWIGVLISLFGAGLLNTDPVVLESRIASNVAEMALLGRGILGGMVALFWALVIFLLYGSFILLRRRDMEPGLGLGAIGVVLGVILVQLTLELYSGAGFLRVAAWMLFGYILNLRGANLLKRYSREGRMVQDYIEGLQTYMSGEGKRASDQAYGPVMNVEHHDQLLPYAVALGRAGDWSRQFEAALEERKEMGTPSTGFRGDLAGSGIGSALAVNGKFHEALVASC
;
A
#
# COMPACT_ATOMS: atom_id res chain seq x y z
N MET A 1 15.48 38.54 48.10
CA MET A 1 14.27 37.92 47.52
C MET A 1 13.39 39.02 46.95
N SER A 2 13.57 39.34 45.67
CA SER A 2 12.71 40.30 44.95
C SER A 2 12.04 39.54 43.81
N TRP A 3 10.80 39.13 44.05
CA TRP A 3 9.95 38.51 43.06
C TRP A 3 9.57 39.55 42.01
N LEU A 4 10.02 39.38 40.77
CA LEU A 4 9.50 40.13 39.63
C LEU A 4 8.06 39.68 39.36
N PRO A 5 7.09 40.60 39.21
CA PRO A 5 5.70 40.24 38.97
C PRO A 5 5.55 39.70 37.54
N ILE A 6 5.09 38.45 37.44
CA ILE A 6 4.83 37.70 36.19
C ILE A 6 3.83 38.43 35.25
N GLY A 7 3.14 39.47 35.74
CA GLY A 7 2.19 40.26 34.95
C GLY A 7 2.79 41.11 33.83
N SER A 8 4.05 41.55 33.91
CA SER A 8 4.62 42.47 32.90
C SER A 8 5.15 41.78 31.65
N VAL A 9 5.41 40.46 31.69
CA VAL A 9 5.86 39.69 30.53
C VAL A 9 4.67 39.27 29.65
N PHE A 10 3.51 39.03 30.26
CA PHE A 10 2.29 38.73 29.52
C PHE A 10 1.66 39.96 28.86
N SER A 11 1.78 41.16 29.43
CA SER A 11 1.26 42.38 28.78
C SER A 11 2.10 42.84 27.59
N SER A 12 3.40 42.51 27.55
CA SER A 12 4.27 42.82 26.40
C SER A 12 4.15 41.82 25.25
N MET A 13 3.63 40.61 25.48
CA MET A 13 3.33 39.63 24.43
C MET A 13 1.92 39.80 23.83
N SER A 14 0.98 40.38 24.57
CA SER A 14 -0.38 40.62 24.07
C SER A 14 -0.49 41.77 23.06
N VAL A 15 0.38 42.79 23.17
CA VAL A 15 0.39 43.95 22.26
C VAL A 15 0.82 43.59 20.83
N PRO A 16 1.92 42.85 20.57
CA PRO A 16 2.31 42.50 19.19
C PRO A 16 1.37 41.47 18.55
N LEU A 17 0.69 40.64 19.35
CA LEU A 17 -0.34 39.72 18.83
C LEU A 17 -1.60 40.48 18.41
N ALA A 18 -2.00 41.51 19.18
CA ALA A 18 -3.15 42.35 18.89
C ALA A 18 -2.92 43.25 17.66
N GLU A 19 -1.75 43.88 17.54
CA GLU A 19 -1.36 44.65 16.34
C GLU A 19 -1.27 43.76 15.09
N GLY A 20 -0.72 42.54 15.22
CA GLY A 20 -0.70 41.56 14.14
C GLY A 20 -2.10 41.07 13.73
N LEU A 21 -3.04 41.01 14.68
CA LEU A 21 -4.44 40.69 14.41
C LEU A 21 -5.16 41.84 13.70
N GLU A 22 -4.89 43.10 14.03
CA GLU A 22 -5.47 44.26 13.31
C GLU A 22 -5.02 44.32 11.84
N VAL A 23 -3.80 43.89 11.52
CA VAL A 23 -3.33 43.73 10.13
C VAL A 23 -4.15 42.70 9.35
N LEU A 24 -4.67 41.66 10.02
CA LEU A 24 -5.60 40.70 9.42
C LEU A 24 -6.99 41.29 9.15
N TRP A 25 -7.32 42.50 9.62
CA TRP A 25 -8.60 43.18 9.38
C TRP A 25 -8.48 44.44 8.49
N GLY A 26 -7.28 44.76 7.98
CA GLY A 26 -7.03 45.89 7.07
C GLY A 26 -7.43 45.64 5.60
N GLU A 27 -7.19 46.59 4.69
CA GLU A 27 -7.60 46.47 3.27
C GLU A 27 -6.92 45.33 2.48
N GLY A 28 -5.81 44.75 2.97
CA GLY A 28 -5.19 43.51 2.45
C GLY A 28 -5.54 42.24 3.24
N SER A 29 -6.54 42.32 4.12
CA SER A 29 -6.94 41.27 5.06
C SER A 29 -7.26 39.89 4.45
N PRO A 30 -7.95 39.76 3.30
CA PRO A 30 -8.46 38.45 2.91
C PRO A 30 -7.37 37.50 2.38
N LEU A 31 -6.37 38.06 1.69
CA LEU A 31 -5.16 37.32 1.27
C LEU A 31 -4.39 36.76 2.46
N LEU A 32 -4.14 37.60 3.48
CA LEU A 32 -3.44 37.19 4.69
C LEU A 32 -4.23 36.16 5.50
N MET A 33 -5.56 36.31 5.57
CA MET A 33 -6.43 35.31 6.20
C MET A 33 -6.34 33.95 5.50
N GLY A 34 -6.24 33.92 4.17
CA GLY A 34 -5.99 32.69 3.41
C GLY A 34 -4.69 32.01 3.86
N GLU A 35 -3.57 32.74 3.86
CA GLU A 35 -2.28 32.18 4.27
C GLU A 35 -2.31 31.62 5.71
N VAL A 36 -2.96 32.32 6.63
CA VAL A 36 -3.17 31.86 8.01
C VAL A 36 -3.96 30.55 8.04
N VAL A 37 -4.98 30.39 7.19
CA VAL A 37 -5.75 29.13 7.09
C VAL A 37 -4.90 27.98 6.54
N LEU A 38 -3.97 28.21 5.60
CA LEU A 38 -3.04 27.15 5.16
C LEU A 38 -2.11 26.72 6.28
N ILE A 39 -1.53 27.69 7.00
CA ILE A 39 -0.65 27.41 8.13
C ILE A 39 -1.44 26.63 9.20
N GLY A 40 -2.68 27.04 9.46
CA GLY A 40 -3.62 26.33 10.32
C GLY A 40 -3.91 24.90 9.85
N ALA A 41 -4.08 24.67 8.54
CA ALA A 41 -4.29 23.34 7.97
C ALA A 41 -3.05 22.43 8.16
N VAL A 42 -1.85 22.97 7.97
CA VAL A 42 -0.59 22.25 8.20
C VAL A 42 -0.43 21.92 9.68
N ALA A 43 -0.66 22.89 10.57
CA ALA A 43 -0.61 22.69 12.02
C ALA A 43 -1.65 21.66 12.48
N TYR A 44 -2.87 21.71 11.94
CA TYR A 44 -3.93 20.74 12.18
C TYR A 44 -3.47 19.32 11.82
N TYR A 45 -2.90 19.12 10.62
CA TYR A 45 -2.41 17.80 10.22
C TYR A 45 -1.22 17.32 11.06
N LEU A 46 -0.35 18.24 11.49
CA LEU A 46 0.75 17.93 12.40
C LEU A 46 0.23 17.46 13.78
N VAL A 47 -0.76 18.16 14.34
CA VAL A 47 -1.41 17.75 15.60
C VAL A 47 -2.16 16.43 15.43
N ALA A 48 -2.93 16.27 14.34
CA ALA A 48 -3.62 15.03 14.03
C ALA A 48 -2.63 13.85 13.91
N TRP A 49 -1.47 14.08 13.29
CA TRP A 49 -0.41 13.08 13.17
C TRP A 49 0.22 12.73 14.53
N LEU A 50 0.48 13.72 15.39
CA LEU A 50 0.98 13.46 16.75
C LEU A 50 -0.03 12.70 17.61
N LEU A 51 -1.31 13.01 17.47
CA LEU A 51 -2.37 12.36 18.24
C LEU A 51 -2.65 10.94 17.75
N VAL A 52 -2.74 10.75 16.43
CA VAL A 52 -3.33 9.54 15.81
C VAL A 52 -2.38 8.86 14.81
N GLY A 53 -1.49 9.60 14.15
CA GLY A 53 -0.58 9.08 13.12
C GLY A 53 0.63 8.31 13.67
N ARG A 54 1.09 8.61 14.88
CA ARG A 54 2.16 7.82 15.52
C ARG A 54 1.62 6.46 16.00
N ASP A 55 2.15 5.36 15.46
CA ASP A 55 1.79 3.99 15.85
C ASP A 55 2.13 3.73 17.33
N ARG A 56 1.18 4.03 18.23
CA ARG A 56 1.34 3.89 19.69
C ARG A 56 1.53 2.44 20.17
N HIS A 57 1.28 1.46 19.31
CA HIS A 57 1.32 0.02 19.64
C HIS A 57 2.51 -0.71 19.02
N LYS A 58 3.48 -0.01 18.42
CA LYS A 58 4.68 -0.67 17.92
C LYS A 58 5.39 -1.35 19.10
N ALA A 59 5.44 -2.68 19.07
CA ALA A 59 6.19 -3.45 20.06
C ALA A 59 7.69 -3.13 19.93
N ALA A 60 8.44 -3.28 21.03
CA ALA A 60 9.89 -3.23 20.95
C ALA A 60 10.36 -4.32 19.97
N GLY A 61 11.02 -3.90 18.88
CA GLY A 61 11.27 -4.70 17.68
C GLY A 61 12.28 -5.83 17.92
N GLY A 62 11.81 -6.91 18.56
CA GLY A 62 12.56 -8.16 18.66
C GLY A 62 12.44 -8.99 17.39
N THR A 63 13.50 -9.71 17.05
CA THR A 63 13.50 -10.70 15.96
C THR A 63 12.46 -11.79 16.21
N LYS A 64 11.76 -12.21 15.17
CA LYS A 64 10.79 -13.33 15.22
C LYS A 64 11.32 -14.46 14.35
N HIS A 65 11.47 -15.64 14.94
CA HIS A 65 12.10 -16.80 14.28
C HIS A 65 11.10 -17.72 13.59
N GLU A 66 9.85 -17.68 14.02
CA GLU A 66 8.75 -18.44 13.44
C GLU A 66 7.91 -17.52 12.54
N PRO A 67 7.05 -18.08 11.68
CA PRO A 67 6.01 -17.32 10.98
C PRO A 67 4.76 -17.10 11.87
N PRO A 68 3.94 -16.06 11.60
CA PRO A 68 2.79 -15.77 12.44
C PRO A 68 1.74 -16.89 12.33
N ALA A 69 1.30 -17.41 13.47
CA ALA A 69 0.37 -18.53 13.53
C ALA A 69 -0.94 -18.24 12.77
N GLY A 70 -1.38 -19.20 11.96
CA GLY A 70 -2.63 -19.09 11.18
C GLY A 70 -2.53 -18.28 9.88
N TYR A 71 -1.33 -17.84 9.49
CA TYR A 71 -1.10 -17.17 8.21
C TYR A 71 -0.26 -18.03 7.26
N SER A 72 -0.80 -18.31 6.08
CA SER A 72 -0.02 -18.90 5.00
C SER A 72 0.99 -17.88 4.43
N PRO A 73 2.01 -18.32 3.68
CA PRO A 73 2.89 -17.42 2.96
C PRO A 73 2.14 -16.47 2.01
N ALA A 74 1.08 -16.96 1.36
CA ALA A 74 0.23 -16.17 0.48
C ALA A 74 -0.56 -15.10 1.26
N ALA A 75 -1.14 -15.46 2.40
CA ALA A 75 -1.83 -14.52 3.28
C ALA A 75 -0.88 -13.43 3.79
N LEU A 76 0.38 -13.78 4.10
CA LEU A 76 1.38 -12.82 4.52
C LEU A 76 1.79 -11.86 3.40
N ARG A 77 2.00 -12.37 2.17
CA ARG A 77 2.22 -11.54 0.96
C ARG A 77 1.03 -10.62 0.71
N TYR A 78 -0.18 -11.14 0.86
CA TYR A 78 -1.41 -10.38 0.68
C TYR A 78 -1.43 -9.20 1.66
N LEU A 79 -1.19 -9.44 2.95
CA LEU A 79 -1.17 -8.37 3.95
C LEU A 79 -0.03 -7.37 3.75
N TRP A 80 1.17 -7.85 3.41
CA TRP A 80 2.34 -7.01 3.20
C TRP A 80 2.19 -6.13 1.95
N SER A 81 1.65 -6.66 0.85
CA SER A 81 1.50 -5.94 -0.42
C SER A 81 0.39 -4.88 -0.42
N ILE A 82 -0.49 -4.84 0.58
CA ILE A 82 -1.60 -3.85 0.70
C ILE A 82 -1.09 -2.40 0.82
N GLU A 83 0.17 -2.15 1.17
CA GLU A 83 0.76 -0.81 1.18
C GLU A 83 1.04 -0.26 -0.23
N ASP A 84 1.60 -1.11 -1.10
CA ASP A 84 2.00 -0.74 -2.47
C ASP A 84 0.90 -1.03 -3.50
N CYS A 85 0.04 -2.02 -3.25
CA CYS A 85 -1.04 -2.47 -4.13
C CYS A 85 -2.39 -2.35 -3.40
N PRO A 86 -3.26 -1.38 -3.73
CA PRO A 86 -4.56 -1.18 -3.06
C PRO A 86 -5.53 -2.38 -3.13
N VAL A 87 -5.25 -3.35 -4.00
CA VAL A 87 -6.03 -4.60 -4.16
C VAL A 87 -5.54 -5.70 -3.20
N GLY A 88 -4.32 -5.58 -2.67
CA GLY A 88 -3.70 -6.55 -1.76
C GLY A 88 -3.31 -7.88 -2.41
N TYR A 89 -3.59 -8.08 -3.69
CA TYR A 89 -3.26 -9.30 -4.42
C TYR A 89 -2.32 -8.94 -5.56
N ASP A 90 -1.09 -9.42 -5.48
CA ASP A 90 -0.12 -9.36 -6.55
C ASP A 90 0.17 -10.77 -7.07
N ASP A 91 0.74 -10.88 -8.26
CA ASP A 91 1.05 -12.17 -8.87
C ASP A 91 2.04 -12.99 -7.99
N GLY A 92 2.83 -12.29 -7.16
CA GLY A 92 3.69 -12.88 -6.14
C GLY A 92 2.94 -13.59 -5.01
N THR A 93 1.67 -13.26 -4.75
CA THR A 93 0.81 -13.93 -3.76
C THR A 93 0.54 -15.37 -4.18
N PHE A 94 0.27 -15.59 -5.47
CA PHE A 94 0.10 -16.94 -6.00
C PHE A 94 1.43 -17.72 -5.98
N THR A 95 2.53 -17.07 -6.32
CA THR A 95 3.87 -17.69 -6.23
C THR A 95 4.19 -18.14 -4.79
N ALA A 96 3.95 -17.28 -3.81
CA ALA A 96 4.13 -17.62 -2.39
C ALA A 96 3.24 -18.79 -1.95
N ALA A 97 2.03 -18.91 -2.47
CA ALA A 97 1.14 -20.05 -2.20
C ALA A 97 1.73 -21.37 -2.71
N VAL A 98 2.19 -21.40 -3.96
CA VAL A 98 2.76 -22.62 -4.58
C VAL A 98 4.08 -23.01 -3.90
N VAL A 99 4.94 -22.03 -3.58
CA VAL A 99 6.17 -22.28 -2.80
C VAL A 99 5.82 -22.75 -1.38
N GLY A 100 4.75 -22.24 -0.76
CA GLY A 100 4.25 -22.70 0.54
C GLY A 100 3.84 -24.17 0.54
N LEU A 101 3.10 -24.59 -0.48
CA LEU A 101 2.76 -26.00 -0.70
C LEU A 101 4.01 -26.88 -0.87
N ALA A 102 5.05 -26.36 -1.51
CA ALA A 102 6.32 -27.05 -1.67
C ALA A 102 7.13 -27.14 -0.36
N GLY A 103 7.21 -26.06 0.41
CA GLY A 103 7.85 -26.05 1.73
C GLY A 103 7.21 -27.03 2.71
N LYS A 104 5.90 -27.24 2.60
CA LYS A 104 5.13 -28.23 3.38
C LYS A 104 5.17 -29.66 2.83
N GLY A 105 5.73 -29.86 1.63
CA GLY A 105 5.89 -31.18 1.00
C GLY A 105 4.66 -31.72 0.27
N ALA A 106 3.57 -30.94 0.14
CA ALA A 106 2.39 -31.34 -0.64
C ALA A 106 2.65 -31.32 -2.16
N VAL A 107 3.54 -30.43 -2.60
CA VAL A 107 3.96 -30.27 -4.00
C VAL A 107 5.48 -30.34 -4.08
N THR A 108 6.02 -30.85 -5.19
CA THR A 108 7.45 -30.78 -5.46
C THR A 108 7.70 -29.94 -6.70
N ILE A 109 8.50 -28.88 -6.56
CA ILE A 109 8.97 -28.03 -7.63
C ILE A 109 10.34 -28.56 -8.07
N GLU A 110 10.42 -29.01 -9.31
CA GLU A 110 11.66 -29.43 -9.94
C GLU A 110 12.03 -28.43 -11.03
N GLN A 111 13.26 -27.91 -10.99
CA GLN A 111 13.80 -27.06 -12.04
C GLN A 111 14.79 -27.85 -12.88
N ASN A 112 14.51 -27.90 -14.18
CA ASN A 112 15.43 -28.40 -15.21
C ASN A 112 15.74 -27.24 -16.17
N ASP A 113 16.92 -26.64 -16.00
CA ASP A 113 17.41 -25.46 -16.74
C ASP A 113 16.45 -24.26 -16.64
N SER A 114 15.61 -24.08 -17.67
CA SER A 114 14.64 -23.00 -17.82
C SER A 114 13.19 -23.45 -17.60
N THR A 115 12.97 -24.74 -17.36
CA THR A 115 11.64 -25.33 -17.18
C THR A 115 11.39 -25.72 -15.74
N PHE A 116 10.14 -25.56 -15.30
CA PHE A 116 9.71 -25.92 -13.96
C PHE A 116 8.60 -26.98 -14.04
N LEU A 117 8.76 -28.05 -13.26
CA LEU A 117 7.82 -29.15 -13.15
C LEU A 117 7.25 -29.19 -11.74
N LEU A 118 5.92 -29.28 -11.64
CA LEU A 118 5.19 -29.40 -10.38
C LEU A 118 4.69 -30.84 -10.24
N HIS A 119 5.17 -31.57 -9.24
CA HIS A 119 4.75 -32.93 -8.96
C HIS A 119 3.84 -32.99 -7.73
N ASP A 120 2.73 -33.72 -7.83
CA ASP A 120 1.86 -34.02 -6.69
C ASP A 120 2.48 -35.09 -5.77
N ARG A 121 2.55 -34.80 -4.47
CA ARG A 121 3.01 -35.75 -3.44
C ARG A 121 1.89 -36.30 -2.56
N GLY A 122 0.66 -35.80 -2.70
CA GLY A 122 -0.48 -36.18 -1.85
C GLY A 122 -0.49 -35.45 -0.50
N LEU A 123 -1.59 -35.62 0.25
CA LEU A 123 -1.88 -34.93 1.51
C LEU A 123 -1.57 -35.78 2.76
N ASP A 124 -0.92 -36.94 2.61
CA ASP A 124 -0.96 -38.05 3.58
C ASP A 124 -0.40 -37.72 4.99
N ALA A 125 0.24 -36.56 5.19
CA ALA A 125 0.67 -36.07 6.51
C ALA A 125 0.72 -34.53 6.66
N VAL A 126 0.11 -33.76 5.74
CA VAL A 126 0.29 -32.30 5.68
C VAL A 126 -0.99 -31.56 6.08
N GLU A 127 -0.92 -30.82 7.18
CA GLU A 127 -1.99 -29.88 7.56
C GLU A 127 -1.87 -28.59 6.71
N LEU A 128 -2.77 -28.47 5.73
CA LEU A 128 -2.87 -27.29 4.87
C LEU A 128 -3.85 -26.27 5.46
N LEU A 129 -3.52 -24.99 5.31
CA LEU A 129 -4.48 -23.92 5.61
C LEU A 129 -5.56 -23.85 4.51
N PRO A 130 -6.74 -23.28 4.81
CA PRO A 130 -7.85 -23.24 3.85
C PRO A 130 -7.52 -22.59 2.49
N ASP A 131 -6.62 -21.62 2.49
CA ASP A 131 -6.16 -20.92 1.28
C ASP A 131 -5.17 -21.76 0.45
N GLU A 132 -4.28 -22.51 1.09
CA GLU A 132 -3.40 -23.48 0.44
C GLU A 132 -4.17 -24.69 -0.11
N GLU A 133 -5.17 -25.17 0.62
CA GLU A 133 -6.01 -26.29 0.21
C GLU A 133 -6.78 -25.99 -1.08
N ILE A 134 -7.29 -24.76 -1.24
CA ILE A 134 -7.96 -24.32 -2.47
C ILE A 134 -6.99 -24.32 -3.65
N VAL A 135 -5.76 -23.84 -3.45
CA VAL A 135 -4.73 -23.85 -4.51
C VAL A 135 -4.36 -25.28 -4.88
N TYR A 136 -4.09 -26.14 -3.90
CA TYR A 136 -3.75 -27.54 -4.13
C TYR A 136 -4.86 -28.29 -4.89
N LYS A 137 -6.12 -28.13 -4.45
CA LYS A 137 -7.26 -28.77 -5.11
C LYS A 137 -7.46 -28.26 -6.53
N ALA A 138 -7.33 -26.96 -6.78
CA ALA A 138 -7.49 -26.41 -8.12
C ALA A 138 -6.36 -26.83 -9.08
N LEU A 139 -5.14 -27.03 -8.59
CA LEU A 139 -4.00 -27.48 -9.39
C LEU A 139 -4.04 -28.98 -9.71
N PHE A 140 -4.44 -29.83 -8.76
CA PHE A 140 -4.29 -31.29 -8.89
C PHE A 140 -5.61 -32.09 -8.83
N HIS A 141 -6.67 -31.55 -8.22
CA HIS A 141 -7.95 -32.24 -8.00
C HIS A 141 -9.13 -31.49 -8.63
N ASN A 142 -9.24 -31.57 -9.95
CA ASN A 142 -10.41 -31.05 -10.67
C ASN A 142 -11.58 -32.06 -10.55
N PRO A 143 -12.81 -31.65 -10.17
CA PRO A 143 -13.96 -32.56 -9.97
C PRO A 143 -14.40 -33.39 -11.20
N GLY A 144 -13.77 -33.20 -12.36
CA GLY A 144 -13.99 -34.01 -13.57
C GLY A 144 -12.98 -35.14 -13.80
N ARG A 145 -11.92 -35.26 -12.98
CA ARG A 145 -10.97 -36.38 -13.02
C ARG A 145 -11.28 -37.30 -11.84
N GLY A 146 -11.67 -38.54 -12.15
CA GLY A 146 -11.91 -39.56 -11.13
C GLY A 146 -10.70 -39.74 -10.21
N SER A 147 -10.96 -40.16 -8.98
CA SER A 147 -10.01 -40.39 -7.89
C SER A 147 -8.88 -41.39 -8.17
N ASP A 148 -8.85 -42.01 -9.34
CA ASP A 148 -7.90 -43.06 -9.76
C ASP A 148 -6.87 -42.58 -10.80
N ALA A 149 -6.78 -41.28 -11.08
CA ALA A 149 -5.77 -40.76 -12.02
C ALA A 149 -4.36 -40.77 -11.38
N PRO A 150 -3.30 -41.17 -12.12
CA PRO A 150 -1.94 -41.19 -11.61
C PRO A 150 -1.48 -39.79 -11.19
N ARG A 151 -0.68 -39.71 -10.12
CA ARG A 151 -0.05 -38.48 -9.60
C ARG A 151 0.55 -37.68 -10.76
N SER A 152 -0.05 -36.55 -11.10
CA SER A 152 0.27 -35.80 -12.31
C SER A 152 1.46 -34.87 -12.08
N SER A 153 2.44 -34.92 -12.98
CA SER A 153 3.47 -33.89 -13.14
C SER A 153 2.97 -32.82 -14.10
N LEU A 154 2.98 -31.55 -13.70
CA LEU A 154 2.58 -30.41 -14.53
C LEU A 154 3.82 -29.63 -14.98
N ASN A 155 3.93 -29.34 -16.28
CA ASN A 155 5.07 -28.62 -16.86
C ASN A 155 4.71 -27.15 -17.14
N LEU A 156 5.48 -26.22 -16.54
CA LEU A 156 5.37 -24.78 -16.73
C LEU A 156 6.07 -24.35 -18.04
N ARG A 157 5.60 -24.88 -19.18
CA ARG A 157 6.09 -24.50 -20.52
C ARG A 157 5.03 -23.67 -21.28
N PRO A 158 5.36 -22.46 -21.78
CA PRO A 158 4.39 -21.56 -22.41
C PRO A 158 3.69 -22.08 -23.67
N SER A 159 4.24 -23.08 -24.37
CA SER A 159 3.86 -23.37 -25.76
C SER A 159 2.88 -24.53 -25.98
N GLU A 160 2.62 -25.39 -24.99
CA GLU A 160 2.01 -26.71 -25.32
C GLU A 160 0.68 -27.07 -24.63
N HIS A 161 0.25 -26.43 -23.54
CA HIS A 161 -0.93 -26.90 -22.79
C HIS A 161 -1.92 -25.80 -22.39
N MET A 162 -2.92 -25.51 -23.25
CA MET A 162 -4.05 -24.62 -22.93
C MET A 162 -4.87 -25.09 -21.70
N THR A 163 -4.90 -26.39 -21.41
CA THR A 163 -5.64 -26.96 -20.27
C THR A 163 -5.00 -26.56 -18.93
N PHE A 164 -3.67 -26.46 -18.88
CA PHE A 164 -2.93 -26.07 -17.67
C PHE A 164 -3.16 -24.59 -17.32
N LEU A 165 -3.25 -23.72 -18.32
CA LEU A 165 -3.62 -22.30 -18.13
C LEU A 165 -4.95 -22.16 -17.40
N ARG A 166 -5.91 -23.06 -17.66
CA ARG A 166 -7.22 -23.05 -16.99
C ARG A 166 -7.12 -23.45 -15.50
N GLU A 167 -6.30 -24.44 -15.17
CA GLU A 167 -6.10 -24.91 -13.79
C GLU A 167 -5.37 -23.86 -12.95
N VAL A 168 -4.31 -23.26 -13.50
CA VAL A 168 -3.58 -22.15 -12.86
C VAL A 168 -4.48 -20.95 -12.63
N ARG A 169 -5.24 -20.51 -13.65
CA ARG A 169 -6.23 -19.42 -13.49
C ARG A 169 -7.31 -19.74 -12.47
N ALA A 170 -7.77 -20.98 -12.41
CA ALA A 170 -8.77 -21.40 -11.44
C ALA A 170 -8.21 -21.38 -10.01
N ALA A 171 -6.96 -21.83 -9.82
CA ALA A 171 -6.26 -21.80 -8.56
C ALA A 171 -6.02 -20.35 -8.09
N GLU A 172 -5.54 -19.49 -8.99
CA GLU A 172 -5.33 -18.06 -8.71
C GLU A 172 -6.65 -17.35 -8.34
N ALA A 173 -7.70 -17.57 -9.12
CA ALA A 173 -9.02 -16.98 -8.86
C ALA A 173 -9.62 -17.49 -7.53
N GLY A 174 -9.44 -18.77 -7.22
CA GLY A 174 -9.86 -19.38 -5.96
C GLY A 174 -9.13 -18.77 -4.76
N LEU A 175 -7.80 -18.70 -4.83
CA LEU A 175 -6.95 -18.08 -3.81
C LEU A 175 -7.33 -16.63 -3.57
N ARG A 176 -7.48 -15.84 -4.65
CA ARG A 176 -7.88 -14.43 -4.55
C ARG A 176 -9.24 -14.26 -3.86
N ARG A 177 -10.22 -15.11 -4.18
CA ARG A 177 -11.55 -15.07 -3.53
C ARG A 177 -11.48 -15.45 -2.05
N GLN A 178 -10.73 -16.51 -1.72
CA GLN A 178 -10.56 -16.97 -0.35
C GLN A 178 -9.88 -15.90 0.52
N LEU A 179 -8.74 -15.37 0.07
CA LEU A 179 -8.01 -14.33 0.79
C LEU A 179 -8.84 -13.05 0.92
N ALA A 180 -9.56 -12.66 -0.14
CA ALA A 180 -10.45 -11.50 -0.09
C ALA A 180 -11.61 -11.71 0.91
N GLY A 181 -12.14 -12.92 1.04
CA GLY A 181 -13.19 -13.24 2.02
C GLY A 181 -12.67 -13.31 3.45
N GLN A 182 -11.55 -14.00 3.67
CA GLN A 182 -10.94 -14.20 4.99
C GLN A 182 -10.38 -12.90 5.57
N LEU A 183 -9.60 -12.16 4.77
CA LEU A 183 -8.92 -10.96 5.22
C LEU A 183 -9.73 -9.69 4.96
N LYS A 184 -10.86 -9.78 4.25
CA LYS A 184 -11.74 -8.65 3.90
C LYS A 184 -10.98 -7.44 3.37
N ARG A 185 -9.96 -7.64 2.52
CA ARG A 185 -9.06 -6.59 2.01
C ARG A 185 -8.30 -5.82 3.11
N GLY A 186 -8.03 -6.45 4.25
CA GLY A 186 -7.48 -5.81 5.44
C GLY A 186 -8.49 -4.94 6.20
N GLU A 187 -9.80 -5.15 6.00
CA GLU A 187 -10.85 -4.53 6.82
C GLU A 187 -10.75 -5.10 8.24
N GLY A 188 -10.33 -4.26 9.18
CA GLY A 188 -9.93 -4.69 10.52
C GLY A 188 -8.41 -4.73 10.72
N TYR A 189 -7.59 -4.75 9.67
CA TYR A 189 -6.13 -4.58 9.73
C TYR A 189 -5.74 -3.10 9.87
N ARG A 190 -6.52 -2.19 9.27
CA ARG A 190 -6.32 -0.73 9.34
C ARG A 190 -7.52 0.00 9.93
N THR A 191 -7.26 0.96 10.81
CA THR A 191 -8.27 1.92 11.27
C THR A 191 -8.32 3.11 10.31
N HIS A 192 -9.48 3.37 9.76
CA HIS A 192 -9.70 4.45 8.80
C HIS A 192 -10.05 5.76 9.52
N ASN A 193 -9.05 6.60 9.75
CA ASN A 193 -9.23 7.93 10.36
C ASN A 193 -9.75 8.98 9.37
N ARG A 194 -10.75 8.60 8.56
CA ARG A 194 -11.28 9.42 7.45
C ARG A 194 -11.88 10.74 7.93
N TRP A 195 -12.37 10.79 9.17
CA TRP A 195 -12.89 12.01 9.79
C TRP A 195 -11.85 13.15 9.84
N TRP A 196 -10.60 12.83 10.17
CA TRP A 196 -9.53 13.83 10.23
C TRP A 196 -9.19 14.40 8.85
N VAL A 197 -9.21 13.55 7.83
CA VAL A 197 -9.02 13.99 6.44
C VAL A 197 -10.19 14.85 5.96
N TRP A 198 -11.42 14.47 6.32
CA TRP A 198 -12.62 15.24 6.00
C TRP A 198 -12.57 16.67 6.55
N ILE A 199 -12.17 16.84 7.82
CA ILE A 199 -11.97 18.16 8.41
C ILE A 199 -10.87 18.93 7.63
N GLY A 200 -9.77 18.30 7.27
CA GLY A 200 -8.71 18.95 6.48
C GLY A 200 -9.19 19.42 5.09
N VAL A 201 -10.06 18.65 4.44
CA VAL A 201 -10.71 19.04 3.18
C VAL A 201 -11.61 20.26 3.39
N LEU A 202 -12.41 20.27 4.46
CA LEU A 202 -13.25 21.42 4.79
C LEU A 202 -12.43 22.69 5.06
N ILE A 203 -11.31 22.58 5.79
CA ILE A 203 -10.39 23.71 6.02
C ILE A 203 -9.83 24.22 4.68
N SER A 204 -9.46 23.31 3.77
CA SER A 204 -8.91 23.66 2.44
C SER A 204 -9.95 24.38 1.56
N LEU A 205 -11.20 23.91 1.57
CA LEU A 205 -12.31 24.53 0.85
C LEU A 205 -12.69 25.89 1.46
N PHE A 206 -12.67 25.99 2.79
CA PHE A 206 -12.97 27.24 3.49
C PHE A 206 -11.94 28.33 3.16
N GLY A 207 -10.65 28.01 3.22
CA GLY A 207 -9.61 28.99 2.86
C GLY A 207 -9.60 29.31 1.36
N ALA A 208 -9.99 28.38 0.48
CA ALA A 208 -10.21 28.70 -0.94
C ALA A 208 -11.35 29.74 -1.10
N GLY A 209 -12.46 29.58 -0.36
CA GLY A 209 -13.55 30.56 -0.33
C GLY A 209 -13.09 31.94 0.15
N LEU A 210 -12.23 32.00 1.18
CA LEU A 210 -11.68 33.26 1.69
C LEU A 210 -10.76 33.96 0.68
N LEU A 211 -9.88 33.23 0.01
CA LEU A 211 -9.04 33.80 -1.05
C LEU A 211 -9.86 34.45 -2.17
N ASN A 212 -11.03 33.90 -2.44
CA ASN A 212 -11.96 34.42 -3.45
C ASN A 212 -12.75 35.64 -3.00
N THR A 213 -12.64 36.06 -1.74
CA THR A 213 -13.28 37.32 -1.31
C THR A 213 -12.45 38.55 -1.68
N ASP A 214 -11.16 38.36 -2.00
CA ASP A 214 -10.25 39.43 -2.35
C ASP A 214 -10.53 39.98 -3.77
N PRO A 215 -10.80 41.29 -3.91
CA PRO A 215 -11.07 41.90 -5.22
C PRO A 215 -9.88 41.79 -6.19
N VAL A 216 -8.63 41.80 -5.70
CA VAL A 216 -7.42 41.70 -6.53
C VAL A 216 -7.33 40.37 -7.27
N VAL A 217 -7.93 39.31 -6.70
CA VAL A 217 -7.99 37.99 -7.31
C VAL A 217 -9.05 37.92 -8.42
N LEU A 218 -10.13 38.69 -8.27
CA LEU A 218 -11.33 38.69 -9.12
C LEU A 218 -11.33 39.71 -10.27
N GLU A 219 -10.31 40.56 -10.45
CA GLU A 219 -10.30 41.54 -11.55
C GLU A 219 -10.12 40.87 -12.94
N SER A 220 -11.22 40.63 -13.66
CA SER A 220 -11.23 40.06 -15.02
C SER A 220 -12.39 40.58 -15.91
N ARG A 221 -12.45 40.10 -17.17
CA ARG A 221 -13.31 40.62 -18.26
C ARG A 221 -14.84 40.58 -18.00
N ILE A 222 -15.32 39.72 -17.11
CA ILE A 222 -16.75 39.58 -16.74
C ILE A 222 -16.97 40.01 -15.27
N ALA A 223 -15.89 40.29 -14.55
CA ALA A 223 -15.88 40.32 -13.10
C ALA A 223 -15.93 41.73 -12.48
N SER A 224 -16.03 42.82 -13.24
CA SER A 224 -16.37 44.13 -12.65
C SER A 224 -17.69 44.04 -11.86
N ASN A 225 -18.69 43.36 -12.41
CA ASN A 225 -19.98 43.12 -11.75
C ASN A 225 -19.87 42.17 -10.54
N VAL A 226 -18.88 41.27 -10.53
CA VAL A 226 -18.64 40.29 -9.45
C VAL A 226 -17.84 40.92 -8.31
N ALA A 227 -16.84 41.74 -8.65
CA ALA A 227 -16.07 42.56 -7.73
C ALA A 227 -16.90 43.69 -7.12
N GLU A 228 -18.10 43.96 -7.62
CA GLU A 228 -19.10 44.85 -7.02
C GLU A 228 -20.10 44.11 -6.10
N MET A 229 -20.13 42.77 -6.12
CA MET A 229 -20.99 41.98 -5.22
C MET A 229 -20.59 42.19 -3.75
N ALA A 230 -21.56 42.06 -2.84
CA ALA A 230 -21.30 42.02 -1.41
C ALA A 230 -20.35 40.87 -1.04
N LEU A 231 -19.62 41.03 0.08
CA LEU A 231 -18.61 40.07 0.56
C LEU A 231 -19.12 38.61 0.59
N LEU A 232 -20.35 38.41 1.09
CA LEU A 232 -20.99 37.10 1.14
C LEU A 232 -21.20 36.49 -0.26
N GLY A 233 -21.57 37.30 -1.25
CA GLY A 233 -21.77 36.85 -2.63
C GLY A 233 -20.46 36.34 -3.26
N ARG A 234 -19.35 37.05 -3.03
CA ARG A 234 -18.02 36.63 -3.51
C ARG A 234 -17.55 35.35 -2.86
N GLY A 235 -17.74 35.22 -1.55
CA GLY A 235 -17.41 34.01 -0.81
C GLY A 235 -18.20 32.78 -1.28
N ILE A 236 -19.49 32.95 -1.57
CA ILE A 236 -20.35 31.89 -2.12
C ILE A 236 -19.85 31.45 -3.51
N LEU A 237 -19.59 32.40 -4.40
CA LEU A 237 -19.08 32.11 -5.74
C LEU A 237 -17.73 31.39 -5.68
N GLY A 238 -16.80 31.88 -4.84
CA GLY A 238 -15.51 31.25 -4.60
C GLY A 238 -15.63 29.83 -4.05
N GLY A 239 -16.56 29.61 -3.11
CA GLY A 239 -16.89 28.29 -2.58
C GLY A 239 -17.41 27.34 -3.67
N MET A 240 -18.28 27.82 -4.57
CA MET A 240 -18.77 27.03 -5.70
C MET A 240 -17.63 26.65 -6.67
N VAL A 241 -16.73 27.57 -6.97
CA VAL A 241 -15.55 27.29 -7.80
C VAL A 241 -14.62 26.29 -7.12
N ALA A 242 -14.38 26.42 -5.82
CA ALA A 242 -13.56 25.48 -5.04
C ALA A 242 -14.19 24.06 -5.01
N LEU A 243 -15.52 23.97 -4.87
CA LEU A 243 -16.23 22.69 -4.97
C LEU A 243 -16.14 22.09 -6.37
N PHE A 244 -16.18 22.92 -7.42
CA PHE A 244 -16.01 22.44 -8.80
C PHE A 244 -14.59 21.91 -9.05
N TRP A 245 -13.55 22.60 -8.54
CA TRP A 245 -12.18 22.08 -8.48
C TRP A 245 -12.10 20.74 -7.74
N ALA A 246 -12.72 20.63 -6.57
CA ALA A 246 -12.72 19.39 -5.79
C ALA A 246 -13.39 18.23 -6.55
N LEU A 247 -14.49 18.51 -7.27
CA LEU A 247 -15.17 17.53 -8.12
C LEU A 247 -14.28 17.04 -9.27
N VAL A 248 -13.64 17.95 -10.00
CA VAL A 248 -12.72 17.60 -11.11
C VAL A 248 -11.56 16.75 -10.58
N ILE A 249 -10.94 17.16 -9.48
CA ILE A 249 -9.85 16.41 -8.84
C ILE A 249 -10.33 15.02 -8.42
N PHE A 250 -11.52 14.90 -7.82
CA PHE A 250 -12.10 13.62 -7.42
C PHE A 250 -12.31 12.68 -8.62
N LEU A 251 -12.82 13.19 -9.75
CA LEU A 251 -13.04 12.39 -10.97
C LEU A 251 -11.72 11.94 -11.59
N LEU A 252 -10.73 12.83 -11.71
CA LEU A 252 -9.42 12.50 -12.27
C LEU A 252 -8.66 11.51 -11.38
N TYR A 253 -8.68 11.73 -10.06
CA TYR A 253 -8.04 10.82 -9.11
C TYR A 253 -8.76 9.47 -9.02
N GLY A 254 -10.09 9.47 -9.03
CA GLY A 254 -10.91 8.26 -9.09
C GLY A 254 -10.61 7.44 -10.35
N SER A 255 -10.49 8.11 -11.50
CA SER A 255 -10.09 7.50 -12.76
C SER A 255 -8.70 6.88 -12.66
N PHE A 256 -7.72 7.62 -12.14
CA PHE A 256 -6.36 7.12 -11.92
C PHE A 256 -6.34 5.87 -11.02
N ILE A 257 -7.11 5.87 -9.92
CA ILE A 257 -7.23 4.71 -9.04
C ILE A 257 -7.87 3.52 -9.78
N LEU A 258 -8.95 3.73 -10.53
CA LEU A 258 -9.64 2.67 -11.28
C LEU A 258 -8.77 2.08 -12.38
N LEU A 259 -8.04 2.93 -13.12
CA LEU A 259 -7.06 2.50 -14.12
C LEU A 259 -5.93 1.70 -13.47
N ARG A 260 -5.42 2.14 -12.31
CA ARG A 260 -4.44 1.38 -11.52
C ARG A 260 -5.00 0.04 -11.01
N ARG A 261 -6.32 -0.07 -10.82
CA ARG A 261 -7.00 -1.31 -10.43
C ARG A 261 -7.25 -2.28 -11.59
N ARG A 262 -6.81 -1.95 -12.81
CA ARG A 262 -7.10 -2.69 -14.06
C ARG A 262 -8.59 -2.74 -14.42
N ASP A 263 -9.44 -1.93 -13.78
CA ASP A 263 -10.85 -1.75 -14.12
C ASP A 263 -10.98 -0.67 -15.20
N MET A 264 -10.57 -1.00 -16.44
CA MET A 264 -10.39 0.00 -17.50
C MET A 264 -11.69 0.68 -17.94
N GLU A 265 -12.81 -0.06 -17.99
CA GLU A 265 -14.10 0.46 -18.47
C GLU A 265 -14.62 1.65 -17.64
N PRO A 266 -14.82 1.53 -16.31
CA PRO A 266 -15.25 2.66 -15.50
C PRO A 266 -14.13 3.71 -15.33
N GLY A 267 -12.86 3.30 -15.34
CA GLY A 267 -11.73 4.19 -15.18
C GLY A 267 -11.59 5.20 -16.33
N LEU A 268 -11.70 4.74 -17.58
CA LEU A 268 -11.65 5.60 -18.76
C LEU A 268 -12.84 6.56 -18.84
N GLY A 269 -14.05 6.06 -18.54
CA GLY A 269 -15.27 6.87 -18.53
C GLY A 269 -15.21 8.02 -17.51
N LEU A 270 -14.83 7.71 -16.26
CA LEU A 270 -14.68 8.72 -15.20
C LEU A 270 -13.59 9.74 -15.55
N GLY A 271 -12.50 9.28 -16.17
CA GLY A 271 -11.38 10.12 -16.59
C GLY A 271 -11.75 11.09 -17.70
N ALA A 272 -12.47 10.62 -18.71
CA ALA A 272 -12.95 11.46 -19.81
C ALA A 272 -13.88 12.58 -19.30
N ILE A 273 -14.82 12.25 -18.40
CA ILE A 273 -15.69 13.24 -17.75
C ILE A 273 -14.86 14.24 -16.95
N GLY A 274 -13.89 13.76 -16.17
CA GLY A 274 -12.98 14.60 -15.39
C GLY A 274 -12.19 15.58 -16.27
N VAL A 275 -11.70 15.14 -17.43
CA VAL A 275 -10.98 16.00 -18.39
C VAL A 275 -11.89 17.06 -18.99
N VAL A 276 -13.10 16.69 -19.45
CA VAL A 276 -14.06 17.65 -20.02
C VAL A 276 -14.45 18.71 -18.99
N LEU A 277 -14.82 18.29 -17.78
CA LEU A 277 -15.14 19.22 -16.69
C LEU A 277 -13.93 20.05 -16.27
N GLY A 278 -12.72 19.48 -16.34
CA GLY A 278 -11.47 20.21 -16.09
C GLY A 278 -11.21 21.31 -17.12
N VAL A 279 -11.46 21.07 -18.41
CA VAL A 279 -11.35 22.10 -19.45
C VAL A 279 -12.36 23.21 -19.22
N ILE A 280 -13.62 22.87 -18.91
CA ILE A 280 -14.67 23.84 -18.58
C ILE A 280 -14.27 24.67 -17.35
N LEU A 281 -13.75 24.01 -16.30
CA LEU A 281 -13.28 24.67 -15.09
C LEU A 281 -12.13 25.64 -15.39
N VAL A 282 -11.14 25.22 -16.18
CA VAL A 282 -10.02 26.09 -16.57
C VAL A 282 -10.52 27.30 -17.34
N GLN A 283 -11.38 27.12 -18.34
CA GLN A 283 -11.98 28.23 -19.09
C GLN A 283 -12.74 29.19 -18.17
N LEU A 284 -13.63 28.66 -17.32
CA LEU A 284 -14.37 29.43 -16.34
C LEU A 284 -13.43 30.22 -15.41
N THR A 285 -12.38 29.59 -14.91
CA THR A 285 -11.42 30.26 -13.99
C THR A 285 -10.58 31.33 -14.70
N LEU A 286 -10.19 31.13 -15.96
CA LEU A 286 -9.49 32.16 -16.75
C LEU A 286 -10.40 33.34 -17.11
N GLU A 287 -11.71 33.10 -17.21
CA GLU A 287 -12.70 34.16 -17.37
C GLU A 287 -12.98 34.90 -16.04
N LEU A 288 -12.90 34.21 -14.90
CA LEU A 288 -13.27 34.75 -13.59
C LEU A 288 -12.11 35.41 -12.83
N TYR A 289 -10.86 35.03 -13.12
CA TYR A 289 -9.68 35.52 -12.41
C TYR A 289 -8.70 36.21 -13.33
N SER A 290 -7.91 37.13 -12.77
CA SER A 290 -6.70 37.62 -13.44
C SER A 290 -5.70 36.48 -13.63
N GLY A 291 -4.73 36.61 -14.55
CA GLY A 291 -3.70 35.57 -14.75
C GLY A 291 -2.94 35.21 -13.46
N ALA A 292 -2.65 36.20 -12.62
CA ALA A 292 -2.07 35.98 -11.29
C ALA A 292 -3.06 35.36 -10.29
N GLY A 293 -4.33 35.79 -10.32
CA GLY A 293 -5.40 35.22 -9.50
C GLY A 293 -5.63 33.73 -9.79
N PHE A 294 -5.67 33.34 -11.07
CA PHE A 294 -5.76 31.95 -11.50
C PHE A 294 -4.63 31.11 -10.93
N LEU A 295 -3.38 31.55 -11.09
CA LEU A 295 -2.21 30.82 -10.59
C LEU A 295 -2.26 30.65 -9.06
N ARG A 296 -2.74 31.66 -8.33
CA ARG A 296 -2.90 31.59 -6.87
C ARG A 296 -3.97 30.59 -6.45
N VAL A 297 -5.16 30.64 -7.06
CA VAL A 297 -6.25 29.69 -6.76
C VAL A 297 -5.84 28.26 -7.13
N ALA A 298 -5.19 28.08 -8.28
CA ALA A 298 -4.66 26.79 -8.69
C ALA A 298 -3.58 26.26 -7.72
N ALA A 299 -2.64 27.11 -7.30
CA ALA A 299 -1.61 26.75 -6.33
C ALA A 299 -2.21 26.36 -4.98
N TRP A 300 -3.22 27.10 -4.51
CA TRP A 300 -3.95 26.77 -3.29
C TRP A 300 -4.63 25.42 -3.38
N MET A 301 -5.40 25.18 -4.44
CA MET A 301 -6.12 23.91 -4.63
C MET A 301 -5.15 22.73 -4.75
N LEU A 302 -4.04 22.92 -5.46
CA LEU A 302 -2.99 21.92 -5.57
C LEU A 302 -2.33 21.63 -4.22
N PHE A 303 -1.96 22.67 -3.47
CA PHE A 303 -1.33 22.51 -2.16
C PHE A 303 -2.27 21.84 -1.16
N GLY A 304 -3.53 22.31 -1.06
CA GLY A 304 -4.56 21.71 -0.23
C GLY A 304 -4.79 20.25 -0.60
N TYR A 305 -4.82 19.92 -1.90
CA TYR A 305 -4.93 18.54 -2.36
C TYR A 305 -3.74 17.68 -1.92
N ILE A 306 -2.50 18.14 -2.14
CA ILE A 306 -1.29 17.44 -1.72
C ILE A 306 -1.28 17.23 -0.20
N LEU A 307 -1.65 18.27 0.57
CA LEU A 307 -1.71 18.21 2.02
C LEU A 307 -2.74 17.18 2.49
N ASN A 308 -3.95 17.16 1.90
CA ASN A 308 -4.98 16.18 2.22
C ASN A 308 -4.58 14.76 1.83
N LEU A 309 -3.94 14.55 0.67
CA LEU A 309 -3.41 13.24 0.28
C LEU A 309 -2.33 12.75 1.23
N ARG A 310 -1.38 13.63 1.57
CA ARG A 310 -0.30 13.31 2.51
C ARG A 310 -0.86 13.04 3.91
N GLY A 311 -1.79 13.86 4.38
CA GLY A 311 -2.52 13.64 5.63
C GLY A 311 -3.27 12.30 5.63
N ALA A 312 -3.96 11.97 4.53
CA ALA A 312 -4.63 10.69 4.39
C ALA A 312 -3.68 9.49 4.43
N ASN A 313 -2.45 9.63 3.94
CA ASN A 313 -1.42 8.60 4.03
C ASN A 313 -0.80 8.53 5.43
N LEU A 314 -0.49 9.67 6.05
CA LEU A 314 0.13 9.77 7.38
C LEU A 314 -0.80 9.36 8.53
N LEU A 315 -2.11 9.50 8.35
CA LEU A 315 -3.12 9.14 9.35
C LEU A 315 -3.64 7.70 9.17
N LYS A 316 -3.09 6.93 8.20
CA LYS A 316 -3.31 5.49 8.14
C LYS A 316 -2.66 4.86 9.36
N ARG A 317 -3.44 4.07 10.07
CA ARG A 317 -2.97 3.36 11.26
C ARG A 317 -3.38 1.91 11.18
N TYR A 318 -2.51 1.03 11.68
CA TYR A 318 -2.89 -0.36 11.88
C TYR A 318 -3.81 -0.50 13.09
N SER A 319 -4.77 -1.41 13.01
CA SER A 319 -5.51 -1.86 14.19
C SER A 319 -4.54 -2.52 15.18
N ARG A 320 -5.02 -2.84 16.39
CA ARG A 320 -4.19 -3.55 17.38
C ARG A 320 -3.69 -4.89 16.82
N GLU A 321 -4.57 -5.67 16.23
CA GLU A 321 -4.22 -6.95 15.60
C GLU A 321 -3.32 -6.75 14.38
N GLY A 322 -3.62 -5.75 13.54
CA GLY A 322 -2.82 -5.46 12.36
C GLY A 322 -1.41 -5.01 12.69
N ARG A 323 -1.23 -4.23 13.77
CA ARG A 323 0.10 -3.82 14.25
C ARG A 323 0.88 -5.01 14.79
N MET A 324 0.22 -5.95 15.48
CA MET A 324 0.88 -7.18 15.95
C MET A 324 1.41 -8.03 14.79
N VAL A 325 0.61 -8.21 13.74
CA VAL A 325 1.04 -8.94 12.54
C VAL A 325 2.14 -8.18 11.80
N GLN A 326 2.04 -6.86 11.68
CA GLN A 326 3.09 -6.03 11.07
C GLN A 326 4.40 -6.08 11.85
N ASP A 327 4.36 -6.00 13.18
CA ASP A 327 5.53 -6.18 14.05
C ASP A 327 6.15 -7.56 13.86
N TYR A 328 5.32 -8.57 13.65
CA TYR A 328 5.77 -9.93 13.37
C TYR A 328 6.46 -10.02 12.00
N ILE A 329 5.89 -9.40 10.96
CA ILE A 329 6.50 -9.30 9.63
C ILE A 329 7.85 -8.58 9.72
N GLU A 330 7.91 -7.41 10.38
CA GLU A 330 9.15 -6.65 10.56
C GLU A 330 10.21 -7.49 11.28
N GLY A 331 9.84 -8.17 12.39
CA GLY A 331 10.74 -9.04 13.13
C GLY A 331 11.25 -10.24 12.33
N LEU A 332 10.42 -10.81 11.47
CA LEU A 332 10.80 -11.91 10.58
C LEU A 332 11.72 -11.43 9.44
N GLN A 333 11.47 -10.23 8.90
CA GLN A 333 12.35 -9.61 7.90
C GLN A 333 13.75 -9.32 8.47
N THR A 334 13.84 -8.81 9.70
CA THR A 334 15.14 -8.59 10.38
C THR A 334 15.88 -9.90 10.63
N TYR A 335 15.15 -10.98 10.91
CA TYR A 335 15.73 -12.32 11.05
C TYR A 335 16.26 -12.85 9.71
N MET A 336 15.49 -12.68 8.62
CA MET A 336 15.86 -13.13 7.27
C MET A 336 16.95 -12.29 6.59
N SER A 337 17.12 -11.02 6.99
CA SER A 337 18.19 -10.14 6.46
C SER A 337 19.56 -10.45 7.05
N GLY A 338 19.62 -11.21 8.14
CA GLY A 338 20.86 -11.48 8.88
C GLY A 338 21.39 -10.26 9.62
N GLU A 339 20.66 -9.14 9.64
CA GLU A 339 21.04 -7.93 10.39
C GLU A 339 21.03 -8.18 11.90
N GLY A 340 20.16 -9.08 12.38
CA GLY A 340 20.14 -9.52 13.78
C GLY A 340 21.46 -10.13 14.27
N LYS A 341 22.25 -10.76 13.38
CA LYS A 341 23.57 -11.33 13.73
C LYS A 341 24.65 -10.29 14.04
N ARG A 342 24.51 -9.04 13.56
CA ARG A 342 25.50 -7.97 13.77
C ARG A 342 25.30 -7.22 15.08
N ALA A 343 24.10 -7.25 15.64
CA ALA A 343 23.76 -6.59 16.89
C ALA A 343 23.97 -7.54 18.09
N SER A 344 25.23 -7.86 18.43
CA SER A 344 25.68 -8.47 19.70
C SER A 344 25.12 -9.84 20.15
N ASP A 345 23.92 -10.25 19.75
CA ASP A 345 23.25 -11.42 20.33
C ASP A 345 23.36 -12.63 19.41
N GLN A 346 24.46 -13.37 19.54
CA GLN A 346 24.66 -14.67 18.88
C GLN A 346 23.56 -15.69 19.22
N ALA A 347 22.78 -15.45 20.29
CA ALA A 347 21.63 -16.24 20.71
C ALA A 347 20.37 -16.10 19.79
N TYR A 348 20.26 -15.05 18.99
CA TYR A 348 19.09 -14.78 18.13
C TYR A 348 19.38 -14.97 16.62
N GLY A 349 20.55 -15.52 16.27
CA GLY A 349 20.88 -15.86 14.88
C GLY A 349 20.10 -17.06 14.37
N PRO A 350 19.92 -17.21 13.04
CA PRO A 350 19.22 -18.36 12.50
C PRO A 350 19.93 -19.66 12.79
N VAL A 351 19.15 -20.67 13.18
CA VAL A 351 19.61 -22.06 13.30
C VAL A 351 20.07 -22.48 11.91
N MET A 352 21.36 -22.80 11.78
CA MET A 352 22.01 -23.15 10.51
C MET A 352 21.70 -24.58 10.12
N ASN A 353 20.41 -24.86 9.94
CA ASN A 353 19.89 -26.13 9.50
C ASN A 353 19.09 -26.00 8.19
N VAL A 354 19.22 -26.98 7.30
CA VAL A 354 18.58 -26.99 5.98
C VAL A 354 17.06 -27.12 6.12
N GLU A 355 16.56 -27.88 7.10
CA GLU A 355 15.13 -27.95 7.37
C GLU A 355 14.57 -26.60 7.82
N HIS A 356 15.34 -25.83 8.60
CA HIS A 356 14.95 -24.49 9.05
C HIS A 356 14.89 -23.50 7.87
N HIS A 357 15.85 -23.61 6.94
CA HIS A 357 15.81 -22.87 5.68
C HIS A 357 14.54 -23.17 4.88
N ASP A 358 14.24 -24.44 4.64
CA ASP A 358 13.13 -24.88 3.80
C ASP A 358 11.75 -24.51 4.40
N GLN A 359 11.63 -24.49 5.74
CA GLN A 359 10.42 -24.06 6.44
C GLN A 359 10.10 -22.57 6.27
N LEU A 360 11.13 -21.71 6.30
CA LEU A 360 10.95 -20.26 6.20
C LEU A 360 11.08 -19.71 4.78
N LEU A 361 11.62 -20.48 3.85
CA LEU A 361 11.80 -20.07 2.45
C LEU A 361 10.49 -19.57 1.79
N PRO A 362 9.32 -20.22 1.96
CA PRO A 362 8.08 -19.70 1.41
C PRO A 362 7.71 -18.31 1.93
N TYR A 363 7.95 -18.06 3.22
CA TYR A 363 7.74 -16.75 3.84
C TYR A 363 8.79 -15.73 3.39
N ALA A 364 10.03 -16.15 3.14
CA ALA A 364 11.05 -15.28 2.56
C ALA A 364 10.70 -14.86 1.12
N VAL A 365 10.12 -15.77 0.31
CA VAL A 365 9.55 -15.45 -1.00
C VAL A 365 8.40 -14.46 -0.85
N ALA A 366 7.48 -14.72 0.08
CA ALA A 366 6.36 -13.83 0.37
C ALA A 366 6.79 -12.42 0.80
N LEU A 367 7.93 -12.28 1.47
CA LEU A 367 8.44 -10.99 1.95
C LEU A 367 9.47 -10.34 1.01
N GLY A 368 9.71 -10.93 -0.16
CA GLY A 368 10.70 -10.41 -1.13
C GLY A 368 12.15 -10.52 -0.65
N ARG A 369 12.44 -11.44 0.27
CA ARG A 369 13.76 -11.66 0.91
C ARG A 369 14.34 -13.05 0.65
N ALA A 370 13.79 -13.82 -0.27
CA ALA A 370 14.25 -15.18 -0.58
C ALA A 370 15.76 -15.24 -0.90
N GLY A 371 16.27 -14.29 -1.70
CA GLY A 371 17.70 -14.20 -2.00
C GLY A 371 18.57 -13.87 -0.78
N ASP A 372 18.11 -12.98 0.12
CA ASP A 372 18.83 -12.66 1.36
C ASP A 372 18.87 -13.88 2.30
N TRP A 373 17.74 -14.57 2.40
CA TRP A 373 17.57 -15.75 3.25
C TRP A 373 18.44 -16.92 2.78
N SER A 374 18.33 -17.33 1.52
CA SER A 374 19.10 -18.47 0.99
C SER A 374 20.61 -18.23 1.00
N ARG A 375 21.06 -16.97 0.83
CA ARG A 375 22.49 -16.62 0.96
C ARG A 375 23.07 -16.91 2.33
N GLN A 376 22.27 -16.87 3.41
CA GLN A 376 22.76 -17.23 4.75
C GLN A 376 23.04 -18.73 4.90
N PHE A 377 22.46 -19.57 4.03
CA PHE A 377 22.56 -21.03 4.06
C PHE A 377 23.35 -21.58 2.87
N GLU A 378 24.03 -20.73 2.10
CA GLU A 378 24.74 -21.11 0.87
C GLU A 378 25.64 -22.34 1.06
N ALA A 379 26.48 -22.34 2.11
CA ALA A 379 27.35 -23.48 2.42
C ALA A 379 26.56 -24.78 2.72
N ALA A 380 25.48 -24.69 3.52
CA ALA A 380 24.68 -25.86 3.89
C ALA A 380 23.84 -26.39 2.71
N LEU A 381 23.41 -25.51 1.80
CA LEU A 381 22.67 -25.88 0.60
C LEU A 381 23.57 -26.54 -0.44
N GLU A 382 24.80 -26.05 -0.63
CA GLU A 382 25.77 -26.72 -1.50
C GLU A 382 26.17 -28.09 -0.94
N GLU A 383 26.41 -28.20 0.37
CA GLU A 383 26.71 -29.48 1.01
C GLU A 383 25.56 -30.49 0.82
N ARG A 384 24.30 -30.06 1.01
CA ARG A 384 23.11 -30.88 0.75
C ARG A 384 23.06 -31.38 -0.70
N LYS A 385 23.38 -30.49 -1.66
CA LYS A 385 23.39 -30.79 -3.09
C LYS A 385 24.46 -31.82 -3.43
N GLU A 386 25.67 -31.68 -2.88
CA GLU A 386 26.76 -32.64 -3.05
C GLU A 386 26.42 -34.02 -2.47
N MET A 387 25.78 -34.05 -1.30
CA MET A 387 25.33 -35.29 -0.66
C MET A 387 24.11 -35.93 -1.34
N GLY A 388 23.46 -35.25 -2.28
CA GLY A 388 22.23 -35.73 -2.93
C GLY A 388 21.05 -35.89 -1.97
N THR A 389 21.06 -35.18 -0.83
CA THR A 389 20.00 -35.31 0.18
C THR A 389 18.72 -34.66 -0.33
N PRO A 390 17.59 -35.39 -0.41
CA PRO A 390 16.35 -34.86 -0.97
C PRO A 390 15.81 -33.73 -0.10
N SER A 391 15.23 -32.72 -0.76
CA SER A 391 14.43 -31.72 -0.05
C SER A 391 12.96 -32.07 0.02
N THR A 392 12.28 -31.40 0.96
CA THR A 392 10.85 -31.56 1.23
C THR A 392 10.03 -31.33 -0.04
N GLY A 393 10.35 -30.29 -0.82
CA GLY A 393 9.59 -29.95 -2.04
C GLY A 393 10.36 -29.25 -3.16
N PHE A 394 11.69 -29.23 -3.14
CA PHE A 394 12.56 -28.56 -4.13
C PHE A 394 13.59 -29.53 -4.75
N ARG A 395 13.61 -29.67 -6.07
CA ARG A 395 14.50 -30.61 -6.77
C ARG A 395 15.20 -29.97 -7.96
N GLY A 396 16.22 -30.68 -8.47
CA GLY A 396 17.05 -30.23 -9.58
C GLY A 396 17.91 -29.04 -9.16
N ASP A 397 17.91 -27.99 -9.98
CA ASP A 397 18.72 -26.78 -9.74
C ASP A 397 18.30 -26.02 -8.47
N LEU A 398 17.07 -26.26 -7.97
CA LEU A 398 16.57 -25.69 -6.73
C LEU A 398 17.16 -26.35 -5.47
N ALA A 399 17.93 -27.44 -5.58
CA ALA A 399 18.56 -28.04 -4.40
C ALA A 399 19.77 -27.23 -3.89
N GLY A 400 20.32 -26.34 -4.71
CA GLY A 400 21.51 -25.53 -4.37
C GLY A 400 21.20 -24.13 -3.84
N SER A 401 22.25 -23.35 -3.64
CA SER A 401 22.20 -21.96 -3.14
C SER A 401 21.37 -20.99 -4.00
N GLY A 402 21.20 -21.30 -5.29
CA GLY A 402 20.42 -20.48 -6.24
C GLY A 402 18.91 -20.51 -6.03
N ILE A 403 18.38 -21.34 -5.13
CA ILE A 403 16.94 -21.48 -4.88
C ILE A 403 16.26 -20.14 -4.56
N GLY A 404 16.89 -19.29 -3.75
CA GLY A 404 16.33 -18.02 -3.32
C GLY A 404 16.13 -17.02 -4.44
N SER A 405 17.02 -17.00 -5.45
CA SER A 405 16.88 -16.12 -6.61
C SER A 405 15.93 -16.70 -7.66
N ALA A 406 15.90 -18.03 -7.82
CA ALA A 406 14.99 -18.71 -8.73
C ALA A 406 13.51 -18.55 -8.31
N LEU A 407 13.22 -18.65 -7.00
CA LEU A 407 11.88 -18.56 -6.43
C LEU A 407 11.46 -17.14 -6.00
N ALA A 408 12.35 -16.15 -6.10
CA ALA A 408 12.02 -14.77 -5.75
C ALA A 408 10.80 -14.27 -6.54
N VAL A 409 10.06 -13.32 -5.97
CA VAL A 409 9.09 -12.55 -6.75
C VAL A 409 9.87 -11.74 -7.79
N ASN A 410 9.54 -11.89 -9.08
CA ASN A 410 10.34 -11.50 -10.26
C ASN A 410 11.54 -12.42 -10.62
N GLY A 411 11.63 -13.60 -10.00
CA GLY A 411 12.55 -14.66 -10.39
C GLY A 411 12.01 -15.50 -11.55
N LYS A 412 12.85 -16.42 -12.06
CA LYS A 412 12.50 -17.29 -13.20
C LYS A 412 11.23 -18.11 -12.96
N PHE A 413 11.01 -18.59 -11.73
CA PHE A 413 9.82 -19.35 -11.39
C PHE A 413 8.55 -18.49 -11.44
N HIS A 414 8.64 -17.26 -10.91
CA HIS A 414 7.53 -16.30 -10.95
C HIS A 414 7.15 -15.96 -12.40
N GLU A 415 8.13 -15.68 -13.26
CA GLU A 415 7.90 -15.41 -14.68
C GLU A 415 7.23 -16.59 -15.41
N ALA A 416 7.67 -17.82 -15.12
CA ALA A 416 7.07 -19.02 -15.70
C ALA A 416 5.61 -19.24 -15.21
N LEU A 417 5.34 -18.93 -13.95
CA LEU A 417 4.02 -19.02 -13.35
C LEU A 417 3.07 -17.96 -13.94
N VAL A 418 3.52 -16.71 -14.04
CA VAL A 418 2.75 -15.59 -14.60
C VAL A 418 2.50 -15.78 -16.10
N ALA A 419 3.47 -16.30 -16.85
CA ALA A 419 3.25 -16.67 -18.25
C ALA A 419 2.20 -17.78 -18.43
N SER A 420 1.86 -18.49 -17.34
CA SER A 420 0.86 -19.55 -17.31
C SER A 420 -0.51 -19.09 -16.77
N CYS A 421 -0.60 -17.86 -16.25
CA CYS A 421 -1.85 -17.18 -15.89
C CYS A 421 -2.41 -16.44 -17.11
#